data_AF-A0A7S0U5L4-F1
#
_entry.id   AF-A0A7S0U5L4-F1
#
_cell.length_a   1.000
_cell.length_b   1.000
_cell.length_c   1.000
_cell.angle_alpha   90.00
_cell.angle_beta   90.00
_cell.angle_gamma   90.00
#
_symmetry.space_group_name_H-M   'P 1'
#
loop_
_entity.id
_entity.type
_entity.pdbx_description
1 polymer ?
#
loop_
_entity_poly.entity_id
_entity_poly.type
_entity_poly.pdbx_seq_one_letter_code
_entity_poly.pdbx_strand_id
1 'polypeptide(L)'
;TPNGVVLRNCPNPSDCTGQLDFGNKGITKILSGSFSGLSNVQTLVLSDNQLTDIPDTTFVGLNNLDSLFLDENQLEEVTEGVFSVLPNLTTLDLHGNWIRAVADEAFSHQVQLSDLRLGANE
;
A
#
# COMPACT_ATOMS: atom_id res chain seq x y z
N THR A 1 11.34 5.21 -18.60
CA THR A 1 11.85 3.82 -18.71
C THR A 1 10.92 2.91 -17.92
N PRO A 2 10.85 1.59 -18.15
CA PRO A 2 9.96 0.68 -17.39
C PRO A 2 10.49 0.43 -15.97
N ASN A 3 10.95 1.50 -15.33
CA ASN A 3 11.71 1.52 -14.10
C ASN A 3 10.75 1.89 -12.99
N GLY A 4 10.34 0.91 -12.19
CA GLY A 4 9.66 1.19 -10.93
C GLY A 4 10.48 2.12 -10.06
N VAL A 5 9.82 2.81 -9.14
CA VAL A 5 10.46 3.80 -8.27
C VAL A 5 10.89 3.11 -6.97
N VAL A 6 12.14 3.32 -6.54
CA VAL A 6 12.55 3.01 -5.17
C VAL A 6 12.13 4.18 -4.29
N LEU A 7 11.15 3.94 -3.43
CA LEU A 7 10.59 4.97 -2.55
C LEU A 7 11.39 5.03 -1.25
N ARG A 8 12.52 5.75 -1.27
CA ARG A 8 13.34 6.00 -0.07
C ARG A 8 13.51 7.50 0.14
N ASN A 9 12.93 8.03 1.21
CA ASN A 9 13.06 9.43 1.61
C ASN A 9 13.98 9.66 2.82
N CYS A 10 14.54 8.60 3.42
CA CYS A 10 15.40 8.75 4.61
C CYS A 10 16.82 8.21 4.36
N PRO A 11 17.84 8.92 4.85
CA PRO A 11 19.23 8.44 4.86
C PRO A 11 19.41 7.14 5.66
N ASN A 12 18.59 6.95 6.70
CA ASN A 12 18.60 5.78 7.57
C ASN A 12 17.15 5.27 7.79
N PRO A 13 16.82 4.03 7.41
CA PRO A 13 15.46 3.48 7.51
C PRO A 13 14.84 3.51 8.91
N SER A 14 15.67 3.32 9.96
CA SER A 14 15.20 3.34 11.35
C SER A 14 14.66 4.69 11.79
N ASP A 15 15.08 5.77 11.12
CA ASP A 15 14.75 7.14 11.51
C ASP A 15 13.51 7.64 10.76
N CYS A 16 13.02 6.90 9.76
CA CYS A 16 11.73 7.18 9.14
C CYS A 16 10.60 6.81 10.11
N THR A 17 9.95 7.82 10.67
CA THR A 17 8.83 7.64 11.60
C THR A 17 7.59 8.38 11.09
N GLY A 18 6.40 7.93 11.47
CA GLY A 18 5.16 8.62 11.14
C GLY A 18 4.70 8.39 9.71
N GLN A 19 4.50 9.48 8.95
CA GLN A 19 3.90 9.43 7.61
C GLN A 19 4.95 9.54 6.49
N LEU A 20 4.83 8.67 5.48
CA LEU A 20 5.50 8.82 4.19
C LEU A 20 4.48 9.10 3.09
N ASP A 21 4.71 10.19 2.36
CA ASP A 21 3.82 10.65 1.31
C ASP A 21 4.47 10.52 -0.08
N PHE A 22 3.85 9.68 -0.90
CA PHE A 22 4.17 9.46 -2.30
C PHE A 22 2.98 9.68 -3.23
N GLY A 23 1.96 10.43 -2.78
CA GLY A 23 0.80 10.75 -3.57
C GLY A 23 1.12 11.66 -4.77
N ASN A 24 0.37 11.52 -5.85
CA ASN A 24 0.49 12.34 -7.07
C ASN A 24 1.92 12.41 -7.64
N LYS A 25 2.57 11.24 -7.77
CA LYS A 25 3.94 11.12 -8.31
C LYS A 25 3.99 10.39 -9.65
N GLY A 26 2.84 9.99 -10.21
CA GLY A 26 2.77 9.23 -11.46
C GLY A 26 3.46 7.87 -11.35
N ILE A 27 3.45 7.27 -10.15
CA ILE A 27 4.09 5.97 -9.91
C ILE A 27 3.24 4.89 -10.57
N THR A 28 3.85 4.14 -11.48
CA THR A 28 3.19 3.01 -12.17
C THR A 28 3.59 1.65 -11.59
N LYS A 29 4.71 1.59 -10.86
CA LYS A 29 5.22 0.36 -10.25
C LYS A 29 6.12 0.66 -9.05
N ILE A 30 5.92 -0.09 -7.98
CA ILE A 30 6.80 -0.09 -6.80
C ILE A 30 7.78 -1.26 -6.94
N LEU A 31 9.07 -1.02 -6.70
CA LEU A 31 10.07 -2.09 -6.73
C LEU A 31 10.13 -2.84 -5.39
N SER A 32 10.37 -4.14 -5.44
CA SER A 32 10.57 -4.97 -4.25
C SER A 32 11.65 -4.39 -3.34
N GLY A 33 11.39 -4.36 -2.04
CA GLY A 33 12.31 -3.80 -1.05
C GLY A 33 12.38 -2.27 -1.02
N SER A 34 11.46 -1.56 -1.70
CA SER A 34 11.33 -0.10 -1.60
C SER A 34 11.15 0.35 -0.14
N PHE A 35 10.39 -0.42 0.65
CA PHE A 35 10.08 -0.12 2.03
C PHE A 35 10.86 -0.96 3.07
N SER A 36 11.91 -1.64 2.64
CA SER A 36 12.72 -2.48 3.53
C SER A 36 13.36 -1.66 4.65
N GLY A 37 13.14 -2.09 5.90
CA GLY A 37 13.67 -1.44 7.10
C GLY A 37 12.87 -0.23 7.60
N LEU A 38 11.76 0.13 6.94
CA LEU A 38 10.89 1.26 7.33
C LEU A 38 9.91 0.89 8.44
N SER A 39 10.38 0.18 9.47
CA SER A 39 9.52 -0.43 10.48
C SER A 39 8.76 0.58 11.33
N ASN A 40 9.19 1.84 11.40
CA ASN A 40 8.59 2.86 12.25
C ASN A 40 7.60 3.77 11.51
N VAL A 41 7.35 3.52 10.23
CA VAL A 41 6.32 4.20 9.44
C VAL A 41 4.95 3.70 9.86
N GLN A 42 4.04 4.63 10.13
CA GLN A 42 2.66 4.40 10.57
C GLN A 42 1.65 4.69 9.45
N THR A 43 1.96 5.63 8.57
CA THR A 43 1.08 6.02 7.47
C THR A 43 1.84 6.03 6.15
N LEU A 44 1.29 5.40 5.12
CA LEU A 44 1.81 5.43 3.77
C LEU A 44 0.73 5.96 2.82
N VAL A 45 1.04 7.07 2.15
CA VAL A 45 0.17 7.68 1.13
C VAL A 45 0.74 7.36 -0.25
N LEU A 46 -0.05 6.64 -1.05
CA LEU A 46 0.21 6.30 -2.46
C LEU A 46 -0.95 6.76 -3.35
N SER A 47 -1.82 7.63 -2.84
CA SER A 47 -3.00 8.16 -3.53
C SER A 47 -2.64 8.87 -4.84
N ASP A 48 -3.58 8.95 -5.78
CA ASP A 48 -3.39 9.67 -7.06
C ASP A 48 -2.15 9.20 -7.85
N ASN A 49 -1.96 7.89 -7.96
CA ASN A 49 -0.89 7.31 -8.77
C ASN A 49 -1.48 6.47 -9.91
N GLN A 50 -0.63 5.68 -10.58
CA GLN A 50 -1.01 4.88 -11.75
C GLN A 50 -0.67 3.41 -11.51
N LEU A 51 -0.78 2.96 -10.25
CA LEU A 51 -0.51 1.58 -9.88
C LEU A 51 -1.62 0.69 -10.44
N THR A 52 -1.24 -0.33 -11.22
CA THR A 52 -2.16 -1.32 -11.78
C THR A 52 -2.14 -2.64 -11.02
N ASP A 53 -1.09 -2.88 -10.24
CA ASP A 53 -0.88 -4.13 -9.50
C ASP A 53 -0.05 -3.86 -8.23
N ILE A 54 -0.28 -4.67 -7.20
CA ILE A 54 0.46 -4.66 -5.95
C ILE A 54 0.85 -6.10 -5.60
N PRO A 55 2.11 -6.49 -5.82
CA PRO A 55 2.61 -7.77 -5.33
C PRO A 55 2.51 -7.88 -3.80
N ASP A 56 2.26 -9.08 -3.29
CA ASP A 56 2.23 -9.44 -1.86
C ASP A 56 3.48 -9.04 -1.05
N THR A 57 4.62 -8.94 -1.73
CA THR A 57 5.90 -8.51 -1.14
C THR A 57 6.12 -7.00 -1.15
N THR A 58 5.22 -6.21 -1.74
CA THR A 58 5.41 -4.76 -1.93
C THR A 58 5.65 -4.04 -0.61
N PHE A 59 4.87 -4.37 0.42
CA PHE A 59 4.86 -3.67 1.70
C PHE A 59 5.79 -4.27 2.77
N VAL A 60 6.63 -5.25 2.40
CA VAL A 60 7.58 -5.86 3.33
C VAL A 60 8.50 -4.82 3.95
N GLY A 61 8.53 -4.79 5.29
CA GLY A 61 9.32 -3.85 6.10
C GLY A 61 8.49 -2.81 6.84
N LEU A 62 7.21 -2.63 6.48
CA LEU A 62 6.27 -1.68 7.10
C LEU A 62 5.50 -2.31 8.28
N ASN A 63 6.21 -2.92 9.23
CA ASN A 63 5.61 -3.75 10.28
C ASN A 63 4.64 -2.98 11.21
N ASN A 64 4.84 -1.68 11.41
CA ASN A 64 3.99 -0.84 12.25
C ASN A 64 3.03 0.05 11.44
N LEU A 65 2.82 -0.26 10.15
CA LEU A 65 1.88 0.49 9.33
C LEU A 65 0.45 0.28 9.86
N ASP A 66 -0.22 1.38 10.09
CA ASP A 66 -1.58 1.46 10.60
C ASP A 66 -2.54 1.93 9.50
N SER A 67 -2.09 2.87 8.65
CA SER A 67 -2.92 3.48 7.61
C SER A 67 -2.24 3.41 6.24
N LEU A 68 -2.97 2.88 5.26
CA LEU A 68 -2.53 2.77 3.86
C LEU A 68 -3.56 3.40 2.93
N PHE A 69 -3.12 4.40 2.16
CA PHE A 69 -3.95 5.10 1.17
C PHE A 69 -3.47 4.74 -0.24
N LEU A 70 -4.32 4.07 -1.00
CA LEU A 70 -4.14 3.61 -2.38
C LEU A 70 -5.26 4.13 -3.29
N ASP A 71 -6.03 5.10 -2.82
CA ASP A 71 -7.13 5.70 -3.54
C ASP A 71 -6.68 6.38 -4.85
N GLU A 72 -7.56 6.45 -5.83
CA GLU A 72 -7.30 7.07 -7.13
C GLU A 72 -6.04 6.45 -7.82
N ASN A 73 -6.00 5.12 -7.85
CA ASN A 73 -5.05 4.33 -8.64
C ASN A 73 -5.82 3.53 -9.71
N GLN A 74 -5.18 2.53 -10.35
CA GLN A 74 -5.74 1.74 -11.44
C GLN A 74 -5.77 0.24 -11.08
N LEU A 75 -5.97 -0.08 -9.80
CA LEU A 75 -5.99 -1.46 -9.32
C LEU A 75 -7.27 -2.15 -9.77
N GLU A 76 -7.16 -3.36 -10.33
CA GLU A 76 -8.31 -4.10 -10.88
C GLU A 76 -8.84 -5.21 -9.95
N GLU A 77 -8.01 -5.67 -9.02
CA GLU A 77 -8.37 -6.72 -8.07
C GLU A 77 -7.63 -6.57 -6.74
N VAL A 78 -8.23 -7.12 -5.68
CA VAL A 78 -7.56 -7.35 -4.40
C VAL A 78 -7.28 -8.84 -4.28
N THR A 79 -6.03 -9.23 -4.50
CA THR A 79 -5.58 -10.62 -4.45
C THR A 79 -5.38 -11.13 -3.03
N GLU A 80 -5.40 -12.45 -2.87
CA GLU A 80 -5.14 -13.09 -1.59
C GLU A 80 -3.74 -12.73 -1.07
N GLY A 81 -3.65 -12.33 0.20
CA GLY A 81 -2.37 -12.12 0.87
C GLY A 81 -1.65 -10.82 0.52
N VAL A 82 -2.19 -9.97 -0.36
CA VAL A 82 -1.53 -8.71 -0.77
C VAL A 82 -1.20 -7.78 0.41
N PHE A 83 -2.02 -7.82 1.46
CA PHE A 83 -1.80 -7.06 2.68
C PHE A 83 -1.29 -7.91 3.85
N SER A 84 -1.07 -9.21 3.70
CA SER A 84 -0.73 -10.14 4.80
C SER A 84 0.47 -9.73 5.65
N VAL A 85 1.41 -8.99 5.06
CA VAL A 85 2.61 -8.44 5.72
C VAL A 85 2.34 -7.20 6.57
N LEU A 86 1.10 -6.73 6.64
CA LEU A 86 0.64 -5.55 7.40
C LEU A 86 -0.30 -6.00 8.54
N PRO A 87 0.21 -6.59 9.63
CA PRO A 87 -0.63 -7.15 10.69
C PRO A 87 -1.31 -6.09 11.56
N ASN A 88 -0.83 -4.85 11.52
CA ASN A 88 -1.34 -3.73 12.33
C ASN A 88 -2.24 -2.77 11.55
N LEU A 89 -2.59 -3.10 10.30
CA LEU A 89 -3.37 -2.21 9.44
C LEU A 89 -4.80 -2.03 10.00
N THR A 90 -5.17 -0.79 10.28
CA THR A 90 -6.51 -0.42 10.79
C THR A 90 -7.34 0.33 9.74
N THR A 91 -6.66 1.03 8.83
CA THR A 91 -7.27 1.85 7.77
C THR A 91 -6.69 1.49 6.41
N LEU A 92 -7.57 1.15 5.47
CA LEU A 92 -7.22 0.88 4.07
C LEU A 92 -8.18 1.63 3.14
N ASP A 93 -7.63 2.55 2.35
CA ASP A 93 -8.38 3.27 1.33
C ASP A 93 -8.02 2.76 -0.07
N LEU A 94 -9.00 2.16 -0.74
CA LEU A 94 -8.95 1.66 -2.12
C LEU A 94 -10.04 2.36 -2.98
N HIS A 95 -10.56 3.50 -2.51
CA HIS A 95 -11.55 4.28 -3.24
C HIS A 95 -11.05 4.69 -4.64
N GLY A 96 -11.92 4.78 -5.63
CA GLY A 96 -11.55 5.35 -6.93
C GLY A 96 -10.52 4.51 -7.71
N ASN A 97 -10.53 3.19 -7.52
CA ASN A 97 -9.77 2.24 -8.33
C ASN A 97 -10.69 1.56 -9.36
N TRP A 98 -10.24 0.48 -10.01
CA TRP A 98 -11.02 -0.30 -10.97
C TRP A 98 -11.31 -1.72 -10.44
N ILE A 99 -11.44 -1.86 -9.11
CA ILE A 99 -11.51 -3.16 -8.45
C ILE A 99 -12.84 -3.84 -8.77
N ARG A 100 -12.76 -4.96 -9.48
CA ARG A 100 -13.93 -5.79 -9.85
C ARG A 100 -14.02 -7.09 -9.07
N ALA A 101 -12.93 -7.49 -8.44
CA ALA A 101 -12.83 -8.72 -7.66
C ALA A 101 -12.03 -8.48 -6.39
N VAL A 102 -12.53 -9.05 -5.29
CA VAL A 102 -11.84 -9.13 -4.01
C VAL A 102 -11.83 -10.61 -3.64
N ALA A 103 -10.64 -11.18 -3.42
CA ALA A 103 -10.51 -12.57 -3.01
C ALA A 103 -11.15 -12.80 -1.63
N ASP A 104 -11.78 -13.97 -1.41
CA ASP A 104 -12.50 -14.30 -0.17
C ASP A 104 -11.64 -14.08 1.09
N GLU A 105 -10.35 -14.39 1.01
CA GLU A 105 -9.39 -14.30 2.13
C GLU A 105 -8.44 -13.09 2.00
N ALA A 106 -8.77 -12.09 1.17
CA ALA A 106 -7.95 -10.91 0.93
C ALA A 106 -7.52 -10.15 2.20
N PHE A 107 -8.38 -10.16 3.23
CA PHE A 107 -8.17 -9.43 4.49
C PHE A 107 -8.08 -10.36 5.72
N SER A 108 -7.89 -11.67 5.51
CA SER A 108 -7.86 -12.69 6.58
C SER A 108 -6.81 -12.46 7.66
N HIS A 109 -5.73 -11.74 7.32
CA HIS A 109 -4.62 -11.42 8.24
C HIS A 109 -4.74 -10.02 8.86
N GLN A 110 -5.65 -9.19 8.35
CA GLN A 110 -5.87 -7.80 8.78
C GLN A 110 -6.93 -7.76 9.89
N VAL A 111 -6.70 -8.49 10.98
CA VAL A 111 -7.66 -8.65 12.09
C VAL A 111 -7.98 -7.34 12.81
N GLN A 112 -7.16 -6.31 12.63
CA GLN A 112 -7.31 -4.98 13.21
C GLN A 112 -8.03 -3.98 12.28
N LEU A 113 -8.34 -4.38 11.04
CA LEU A 113 -8.94 -3.49 10.05
C LEU A 113 -10.33 -3.05 10.51
N SER A 114 -10.53 -1.74 10.52
CA SER A 114 -11.76 -1.11 11.04
C SER A 114 -12.35 -0.08 10.08
N ASP A 115 -11.53 0.51 9.21
CA ASP A 115 -11.98 1.37 8.12
C ASP A 115 -11.45 0.80 6.79
N LEU A 116 -12.37 0.33 5.95
CA LEU A 116 -12.09 -0.17 4.61
C LEU A 116 -12.98 0.59 3.62
N ARG A 117 -12.35 1.29 2.68
CA ARG A 117 -13.06 2.05 1.65
C ARG A 117 -12.83 1.42 0.28
N LEU A 118 -13.91 0.96 -0.32
CA LEU A 118 -13.96 0.36 -1.66
C LEU A 118 -14.94 1.10 -2.59
N GLY A 119 -15.37 2.31 -2.22
CA GLY A 119 -16.29 3.10 -3.03
C GLY A 119 -15.68 3.50 -4.38
N ALA A 120 -16.53 3.84 -5.36
CA ALA A 120 -16.10 4.31 -6.67
C ALA A 120 -15.11 3.38 -7.41
N ASN A 121 -15.31 2.07 -7.28
CA ASN A 121 -14.62 1.07 -8.10
C ASN A 121 -15.52 0.65 -9.28
N GLU A 122 -14.96 0.65 -10.51
CA GLU A 122 -15.68 0.36 -11.77
C GLU A 122 -15.13 -0.81 -12.61
#